data_AF-A0AA38JFE6-F1
#
_entry.id   AF-A0AA38JFE6-F1
#
_cell.length_a   1.000
_cell.length_b   1.000
_cell.length_c   1.000
_cell.angle_alpha   90.00
_cell.angle_beta   90.00
_cell.angle_gamma   90.00
#
_symmetry.space_group_name_H-M   'P 1'
#
loop_
_entity.id
_entity.type
_entity.pdbx_description
1 polymer ?
#
loop_
_entity_poly.entity_id
_entity_poly.type
_entity_poly.pdbx_seq_one_letter_code
_entity_poly.pdbx_strand_id
1 'polypeptide(L)'
;MTPPVSRPPSFSSLLRGSSLSLSRTPSFSSLPSQSDPKSSNSALLAAQERRKNEQLECDNALLQIRYASALAELSVLKEKITEVQEQRDAAETHAVLIGQQYSVYKHRYNEKAQKKDSSRRVTTSSRILTSREGRLEIEEETAKRAEKLRTETERQKQKSDAQRMDIVRRAEQDRLGSEFSGNMKAMIKSKLIDIAFALKVPHEDATVDTLRIRLNAHFDANPALKKEPRYIGLFERTRKRKDPPQEDTTRLPPPPPAFQSHPLAMPGTSSLLL
;
A
#
# COMPACT_ATOMS: atom_id res chain seq x y z
N MET A 1 2.56 -22.92 10.26
CA MET A 1 1.34 -22.21 9.86
C MET A 1 1.31 -22.22 8.34
N THR A 2 0.48 -23.08 7.75
CA THR A 2 0.30 -23.19 6.30
C THR A 2 -0.69 -22.12 5.83
N PRO A 3 -0.40 -21.37 4.75
CA PRO A 3 -1.35 -20.39 4.23
C PRO A 3 -2.56 -21.09 3.59
N PRO A 4 -3.76 -20.50 3.67
CA PRO A 4 -4.96 -21.06 3.08
C PRO A 4 -4.87 -21.01 1.54
N VAL A 5 -5.07 -22.18 0.93
CA VAL A 5 -5.15 -22.35 -0.53
C VAL A 5 -6.45 -21.69 -1.02
N SER A 6 -6.31 -20.59 -1.76
CA SER A 6 -7.42 -19.87 -2.39
C SER A 6 -7.96 -20.69 -3.57
N ARG A 7 -9.21 -21.16 -3.47
CA ARG A 7 -9.90 -21.84 -4.58
C ARG A 7 -10.33 -20.81 -5.63
N PRO A 8 -10.08 -21.05 -6.93
CA PRO A 8 -10.59 -20.18 -7.99
C PRO A 8 -12.13 -20.30 -8.11
N PRO A 9 -12.82 -19.21 -8.47
CA PRO A 9 -14.28 -19.23 -8.66
C PRO A 9 -14.67 -20.04 -9.89
N SER A 10 -15.59 -20.99 -9.72
CA SER A 10 -16.18 -21.74 -10.82
C SER A 10 -17.13 -20.84 -11.61
N PHE A 11 -16.73 -20.46 -12.83
CA PHE A 11 -17.62 -19.84 -13.80
C PHE A 11 -18.48 -20.93 -14.45
N SER A 12 -19.58 -21.27 -13.78
CA SER A 12 -20.63 -22.12 -14.34
C SER A 12 -21.84 -21.25 -14.65
N SER A 13 -22.35 -21.43 -15.88
CA SER A 13 -23.65 -20.99 -16.38
C SER A 13 -23.82 -19.51 -16.75
N LEU A 14 -23.91 -19.24 -18.05
CA LEU A 14 -24.80 -18.22 -18.65
C LEU A 14 -24.73 -18.32 -20.19
N LEU A 15 -25.31 -19.40 -20.74
CA LEU A 15 -25.73 -19.44 -22.15
C LEU A 15 -27.18 -19.91 -22.17
N ARG A 16 -28.10 -18.98 -21.88
CA ARG A 16 -29.53 -19.14 -22.15
C ARG A 16 -29.82 -18.40 -23.45
N GLY A 17 -29.67 -19.11 -24.56
CA GLY A 17 -30.06 -18.62 -25.88
C GLY A 17 -31.58 -18.57 -25.98
N SER A 18 -32.14 -17.37 -26.02
CA SER A 18 -33.56 -17.12 -26.26
C SER A 18 -33.90 -17.45 -27.72
N SER A 19 -34.67 -18.52 -27.94
CA SER A 19 -35.27 -18.84 -29.24
C SER A 19 -36.46 -17.92 -29.51
N LEU A 20 -36.27 -16.88 -30.33
CA LEU A 20 -37.37 -16.05 -30.82
C LEU A 20 -38.04 -16.76 -32.02
N SER A 21 -39.21 -17.34 -31.77
CA SER A 21 -40.11 -17.86 -32.79
C SER A 21 -40.80 -16.70 -33.52
N LEU A 22 -40.42 -16.45 -34.77
CA LEU A 22 -41.12 -15.50 -35.65
C LEU A 22 -42.42 -16.13 -36.17
N SER A 23 -43.52 -15.48 -35.82
CA SER A 23 -44.88 -15.77 -36.24
C SER A 23 -45.07 -15.48 -37.73
N ARG A 24 -45.70 -16.45 -38.39
CA ARG A 24 -46.11 -16.47 -39.80
C ARG A 24 -47.40 -15.67 -39.92
N THR A 25 -47.43 -14.61 -40.74
CA THR A 25 -48.65 -13.88 -41.09
C THR A 25 -49.03 -14.09 -42.57
N PRO A 26 -50.32 -13.96 -42.92
CA PRO A 26 -50.89 -14.59 -44.11
C PRO A 26 -50.92 -13.70 -45.35
N SER A 27 -50.74 -14.40 -46.49
CA SER A 27 -51.36 -14.23 -47.80
C SER A 27 -52.27 -12.99 -47.99
N PHE A 28 -51.76 -12.00 -48.71
CA PHE A 28 -52.57 -10.95 -49.34
C PHE A 28 -52.57 -11.12 -50.87
N SER A 29 -53.77 -10.96 -51.41
CA SER A 29 -54.20 -11.20 -52.79
C SER A 29 -53.56 -10.28 -53.82
N SER A 30 -53.15 -10.89 -54.93
CA SER A 30 -52.55 -10.27 -56.11
C SER A 30 -53.53 -9.35 -56.85
N LEU A 31 -53.15 -8.08 -57.01
CA LEU A 31 -53.71 -7.18 -58.01
C LEU A 31 -52.74 -7.08 -59.22
N PRO A 32 -53.23 -7.03 -60.47
CA PRO A 32 -52.39 -6.94 -61.66
C PRO A 32 -51.85 -5.50 -61.80
N SER A 33 -50.57 -5.32 -61.47
CA SER A 33 -49.84 -4.06 -61.61
C SER A 33 -49.42 -3.83 -63.06
N GLN A 34 -49.80 -2.67 -63.59
CA GLN A 34 -49.35 -2.13 -64.86
C GLN A 34 -47.82 -2.04 -64.92
N SER A 35 -47.27 -2.43 -66.06
CA SER A 35 -45.84 -2.49 -66.37
C SER A 35 -45.29 -1.11 -66.73
N ASP A 36 -44.71 -0.42 -65.75
CA ASP A 36 -43.96 0.82 -66.00
C ASP A 36 -42.48 0.53 -66.30
N PRO A 37 -41.91 1.07 -67.40
CA PRO A 37 -40.50 0.89 -67.78
C PRO A 37 -39.56 1.82 -67.00
N LYS A 38 -39.51 1.68 -65.66
CA LYS A 38 -38.56 2.40 -64.76
C LYS A 38 -37.59 1.45 -64.02
N SER A 39 -37.47 0.19 -64.47
CA SER A 39 -36.79 -0.89 -63.77
C SER A 39 -35.25 -0.80 -63.74
N SER A 40 -34.62 -0.04 -64.64
CA SER A 40 -33.16 -0.07 -64.80
C SER A 40 -32.35 0.51 -63.62
N ASN A 41 -32.89 1.48 -62.88
CA ASN A 41 -32.19 2.06 -61.72
C ASN A 41 -32.23 1.16 -60.48
N SER A 42 -33.26 0.31 -60.37
CA SER A 42 -33.45 -0.61 -59.25
C SER A 42 -32.37 -1.71 -59.25
N ALA A 43 -32.06 -2.27 -60.43
CA ALA A 43 -31.07 -3.32 -60.58
C ALA A 43 -29.64 -2.85 -60.20
N LEU A 44 -29.30 -1.59 -60.53
CA LEU A 44 -27.98 -1.03 -60.21
C LEU A 44 -27.81 -0.81 -58.70
N LEU A 45 -28.84 -0.31 -58.02
CA LEU A 45 -28.83 -0.15 -56.56
C LEU A 45 -28.72 -1.49 -55.86
N ALA A 46 -29.49 -2.50 -56.29
CA ALA A 46 -29.42 -3.85 -55.73
C ALA A 46 -28.02 -4.48 -55.89
N ALA A 47 -27.36 -4.27 -57.04
CA ALA A 47 -25.99 -4.74 -57.26
C ALA A 47 -24.98 -4.01 -56.35
N GLN A 48 -25.17 -2.70 -56.13
CA GLN A 48 -24.32 -1.92 -55.23
C GLN A 48 -24.48 -2.37 -53.77
N GLU A 49 -25.70 -2.68 -53.33
CA GLU A 49 -25.98 -3.19 -52.00
C GLU A 49 -25.35 -4.57 -51.78
N ARG A 50 -25.42 -5.48 -52.76
CA ARG A 50 -24.75 -6.78 -52.67
C ARG A 50 -23.24 -6.65 -52.46
N ARG A 51 -22.57 -5.78 -53.23
CA ARG A 51 -21.13 -5.52 -53.07
C ARG A 51 -20.78 -4.96 -51.69
N LYS A 52 -21.62 -4.06 -51.15
CA LYS A 52 -21.43 -3.53 -49.80
C LYS A 52 -21.59 -4.63 -48.75
N ASN A 53 -22.58 -5.50 -48.89
CA ASN A 53 -22.80 -6.62 -47.97
C ASN A 53 -21.64 -7.62 -48.03
N GLU A 54 -21.16 -7.98 -49.22
CA GLU A 54 -19.98 -8.83 -49.40
C GLU A 54 -18.74 -8.22 -48.73
N GLN A 55 -18.52 -6.92 -48.90
CA GLN A 55 -17.41 -6.21 -48.23
C GLN A 55 -17.55 -6.26 -46.69
N LEU A 56 -18.74 -6.01 -46.17
CA LEU A 56 -19.01 -6.08 -44.73
C LEU A 56 -18.82 -7.50 -44.18
N GLU A 57 -19.18 -8.53 -44.93
CA GLU A 57 -18.91 -9.93 -44.56
C GLU A 57 -17.41 -10.22 -44.51
N CYS A 58 -16.64 -9.76 -45.50
CA CYS A 58 -15.18 -9.86 -45.48
C CYS A 58 -14.55 -9.13 -44.28
N ASP A 59 -14.99 -7.90 -44.00
CA ASP A 59 -14.47 -7.10 -42.89
C ASP A 59 -14.82 -7.74 -41.53
N ASN A 60 -16.04 -8.27 -41.39
CA ASN A 60 -16.46 -9.00 -40.19
C ASN A 60 -15.64 -10.28 -39.99
N ALA A 61 -15.38 -11.06 -41.04
CA ALA A 61 -14.54 -12.25 -40.95
C ALA A 61 -13.12 -11.89 -40.51
N LEU A 62 -12.54 -10.81 -41.06
CA LEU A 62 -11.22 -10.32 -40.68
C LEU A 62 -11.17 -9.84 -39.21
N LEU A 63 -12.21 -9.14 -38.75
CA LEU A 63 -12.35 -8.75 -37.35
C LEU A 63 -12.42 -9.97 -36.41
N GLN A 64 -13.17 -11.01 -36.79
CA GLN A 64 -13.24 -12.25 -36.02
C GLN A 64 -11.88 -12.95 -35.92
N ILE A 65 -11.11 -13.00 -37.01
CA ILE A 65 -9.75 -13.56 -37.02
C ILE A 65 -8.83 -12.76 -36.09
N ARG A 66 -8.86 -11.43 -36.16
CA ARG A 66 -8.06 -10.57 -35.27
C ARG A 66 -8.42 -10.75 -33.80
N TYR A 67 -9.72 -10.85 -33.50
CA TYR A 67 -10.20 -11.09 -32.15
C TYR A 67 -9.74 -12.46 -31.62
N ALA A 68 -9.85 -13.52 -32.43
CA ALA A 68 -9.35 -14.85 -32.06
C ALA A 68 -7.83 -14.86 -31.81
N SER A 69 -7.06 -14.17 -32.66
CA SER A 69 -5.60 -14.00 -32.48
C SER A 69 -5.28 -13.28 -31.16
N ALA A 70 -5.96 -12.18 -30.87
CA ALA A 70 -5.76 -11.42 -29.64
C ALA A 70 -6.09 -12.25 -28.38
N LEU A 71 -7.13 -13.10 -28.44
CA LEU A 71 -7.45 -14.01 -27.34
C LEU A 71 -6.36 -15.07 -27.11
N ALA A 72 -5.77 -15.61 -28.18
CA ALA A 72 -4.66 -16.55 -28.09
C ALA A 72 -3.38 -15.89 -27.53
N GLU A 73 -3.10 -14.64 -27.93
CA GLU A 73 -1.99 -13.87 -27.35
C GLU A 73 -2.19 -13.61 -25.86
N LEU A 74 -3.42 -13.28 -25.45
CA LEU A 74 -3.75 -13.08 -24.03
C LEU A 74 -3.59 -14.36 -23.20
N SER A 75 -3.91 -15.55 -23.74
CA SER A 75 -3.69 -16.80 -23.02
C SER A 75 -2.20 -17.09 -22.84
N VAL A 76 -1.39 -16.92 -23.89
CA VAL A 76 0.07 -17.10 -23.83
C VAL A 76 0.71 -16.13 -22.84
N LEU A 77 0.28 -14.86 -22.82
CA LEU A 77 0.79 -13.88 -21.87
C LEU A 77 0.43 -14.23 -20.43
N LYS A 78 -0.77 -14.77 -20.18
CA LYS A 78 -1.17 -15.23 -18.84
C LYS A 78 -0.30 -16.38 -18.35
N GLU A 79 -0.02 -17.37 -19.20
CA GLU A 79 0.87 -18.49 -18.87
C GLU A 79 2.29 -18.01 -18.54
N LYS A 80 2.83 -17.06 -19.31
CA LYS A 80 4.14 -16.45 -19.02
C LYS A 80 4.16 -15.70 -17.69
N ILE A 81 3.09 -14.97 -17.37
CA ILE A 81 2.98 -14.27 -16.08
C ILE A 81 3.01 -15.28 -14.92
N THR A 82 2.28 -16.40 -15.04
CA THR A 82 2.28 -17.44 -14.00
C THR A 82 3.65 -18.10 -13.86
N GLU A 83 4.33 -18.41 -14.96
CA GLU A 83 5.68 -19.00 -14.93
C GLU A 83 6.69 -18.08 -14.25
N VAL A 84 6.69 -16.79 -14.59
CA VAL A 84 7.59 -15.80 -13.97
C VAL A 84 7.28 -15.61 -12.47
N GLN A 85 6.00 -15.69 -12.09
CA GLN A 85 5.61 -15.65 -10.68
C GLN A 85 6.13 -16.86 -9.90
N GLU A 86 6.00 -18.07 -10.46
CA GLU A 86 6.54 -19.29 -9.85
C GLU A 86 8.07 -19.23 -9.71
N GLN A 87 8.78 -18.72 -10.72
CA GLN A 87 10.23 -18.51 -10.66
C GLN A 87 10.63 -17.50 -9.57
N ARG A 88 9.87 -16.39 -9.44
CA ARG A 88 10.10 -15.38 -8.41
C ARG A 88 9.93 -15.97 -7.02
N ASP A 89 8.82 -16.68 -6.79
CA ASP A 89 8.51 -17.26 -5.49
C ASP A 89 9.52 -18.36 -5.12
N ALA A 90 9.96 -19.17 -6.10
CA ALA A 90 11.04 -20.13 -5.91
C ALA A 90 12.35 -19.42 -5.50
N ALA A 91 12.76 -18.36 -6.22
CA ALA A 91 13.96 -17.60 -5.89
C ALA A 91 13.88 -16.95 -4.48
N GLU A 92 12.71 -16.45 -4.10
CA GLU A 92 12.46 -15.89 -2.77
C GLU A 92 12.63 -16.95 -1.67
N THR A 93 12.06 -18.15 -1.85
CA THR A 93 12.24 -19.25 -0.87
C THR A 93 13.72 -19.66 -0.73
N HIS A 94 14.47 -19.74 -1.82
CA HIS A 94 15.91 -20.01 -1.78
C HIS A 94 16.69 -18.92 -1.05
N ALA A 95 16.40 -17.64 -1.32
CA ALA A 95 17.04 -16.53 -0.64
C ALA A 95 16.81 -16.56 0.89
N VAL A 96 15.59 -16.86 1.32
CA VAL A 96 15.25 -17.01 2.74
C VAL A 96 16.03 -18.16 3.38
N LEU A 97 16.06 -19.34 2.75
CA LEU A 97 16.79 -20.51 3.27
C LEU A 97 18.30 -20.25 3.37
N ILE A 98 18.90 -19.63 2.36
CA ILE A 98 20.32 -19.24 2.36
C ILE A 98 20.58 -18.22 3.47
N GLY A 99 19.70 -17.23 3.66
CA GLY A 99 19.82 -16.25 4.74
C GLY A 99 19.82 -16.90 6.13
N GLN A 100 18.96 -17.90 6.35
CA GLN A 100 18.93 -18.67 7.60
C GLN A 100 20.23 -19.46 7.80
N GLN A 101 20.69 -20.18 6.78
CA GLN A 101 21.95 -20.94 6.84
C GLN A 101 23.14 -20.01 7.12
N TYR A 102 23.22 -18.88 6.42
CA TYR A 102 24.27 -17.88 6.62
C TYR A 102 24.30 -17.36 8.06
N SER A 103 23.14 -17.09 8.67
CA SER A 103 23.05 -16.68 10.08
C SER A 103 23.64 -17.73 11.03
N VAL A 104 23.32 -19.01 10.81
CA VAL A 104 23.88 -20.13 11.59
C VAL A 104 25.41 -20.22 11.42
N TYR A 105 25.91 -20.13 10.19
CA TYR A 105 27.34 -20.15 9.91
C TYR A 105 28.07 -18.96 10.55
N LYS A 106 27.49 -17.76 10.45
CA LYS A 106 28.02 -16.55 11.08
C LYS A 106 28.11 -16.70 12.60
N HIS A 107 27.07 -17.23 13.25
CA HIS A 107 27.11 -17.50 14.69
C HIS A 107 28.22 -18.49 15.05
N ARG A 108 28.30 -19.63 14.36
CA ARG A 108 29.34 -20.65 14.59
C ARG A 108 30.75 -20.10 14.36
N TYR A 109 30.92 -19.26 13.34
CA TYR A 109 32.19 -18.61 13.05
C TYR A 109 32.60 -17.65 14.17
N ASN A 110 31.68 -16.79 14.60
CA ASN A 110 31.92 -15.84 15.70
C ASN A 110 32.22 -16.57 17.02
N GLU A 111 31.49 -17.65 17.30
CA GLU A 111 31.72 -18.47 18.49
C GLU A 111 33.14 -19.09 18.47
N LYS A 112 33.60 -19.58 17.32
CA LYS A 112 34.97 -20.08 17.15
C LYS A 112 36.01 -18.98 17.28
N ALA A 113 35.75 -17.80 16.71
CA ALA A 113 36.64 -16.65 16.81
C ALA A 113 36.80 -16.22 18.28
N GLN A 114 35.70 -16.11 19.03
CA GLN A 114 35.74 -15.77 20.45
C GLN A 114 36.41 -16.85 21.31
N LYS A 115 36.18 -18.14 21.01
CA LYS A 115 36.87 -19.25 21.70
C LYS A 115 38.39 -19.22 21.50
N LYS A 116 38.88 -18.78 20.34
CA LYS A 116 40.31 -18.64 20.06
C LYS A 116 40.94 -17.52 20.90
N ASP A 117 40.22 -16.41 21.09
CA ASP A 117 40.69 -15.31 21.94
C ASP A 117 40.55 -15.60 23.43
N SER A 118 39.49 -16.30 23.88
CA SER A 118 39.36 -16.71 25.28
C SER A 118 40.35 -17.82 25.68
N SER A 119 40.90 -18.54 24.69
CA SER A 119 42.00 -19.50 24.89
C SER A 119 43.38 -18.84 24.88
N ARG A 120 43.51 -17.52 24.68
CA ARG A 120 44.73 -16.84 25.15
C ARG A 120 44.77 -17.08 26.64
N ARG A 121 45.72 -17.95 27.04
CA ARG A 121 46.14 -18.14 28.43
C ARG A 121 46.05 -16.79 29.09
N VAL A 122 45.08 -16.63 29.97
CA VAL A 122 45.09 -15.57 30.95
C VAL A 122 46.37 -15.87 31.75
N THR A 123 47.46 -15.21 31.39
CA THR A 123 48.66 -15.12 32.23
C THR A 123 48.28 -14.24 33.41
N THR A 124 47.38 -14.73 34.25
CA THR A 124 47.21 -14.25 35.60
C THR A 124 48.38 -14.79 36.39
N SER A 125 49.29 -13.91 36.77
CA SER A 125 50.25 -14.16 37.84
C SER A 125 49.57 -14.42 39.19
N SER A 126 48.25 -14.21 39.28
CA SER A 126 47.44 -14.51 40.46
C SER A 126 46.94 -15.96 40.45
N ARG A 127 47.55 -16.73 41.34
CA ARG A 127 47.07 -18.00 41.85
C ARG A 127 45.65 -17.79 42.42
N ILE A 128 44.70 -18.63 42.00
CA ILE A 128 43.44 -18.98 42.69
C ILE A 128 42.22 -18.06 42.41
N LEU A 129 41.54 -18.28 41.28
CA LEU A 129 40.13 -17.91 41.02
C LEU A 129 39.13 -18.92 41.65
N THR A 130 39.48 -19.55 42.77
CA THR A 130 38.51 -20.31 43.59
C THR A 130 38.20 -19.60 44.92
N SER A 131 38.75 -18.41 45.15
CA SER A 131 38.37 -17.57 46.28
C SER A 131 36.91 -17.11 46.13
N ARG A 132 36.23 -16.92 47.26
CA ARG A 132 34.85 -16.43 47.33
C ARG A 132 34.68 -15.10 46.61
N GLU A 133 35.69 -14.24 46.66
CA GLU A 133 35.71 -12.92 46.05
C GLU A 133 35.65 -13.00 44.51
N GLY A 134 36.40 -13.90 43.89
CA GLY A 134 36.37 -14.08 42.43
C GLY A 134 35.01 -14.57 41.91
N ARG A 135 34.25 -15.34 42.70
CA ARG A 135 32.88 -15.74 42.33
C ARG A 135 31.92 -14.54 42.34
N LEU A 136 32.03 -13.67 43.34
CA LEU A 136 31.21 -12.45 43.42
C LEU A 136 31.50 -11.50 42.24
N GLU A 137 32.76 -11.33 41.85
CA GLU A 137 33.10 -10.49 40.69
C GLU A 137 32.52 -11.04 39.37
N ILE A 138 32.56 -12.36 39.17
CA ILE A 138 31.95 -13.01 37.98
C ILE A 138 30.43 -12.86 38.01
N GLU A 139 29.79 -13.02 39.17
CA GLU A 139 28.34 -12.83 39.33
C GLU A 139 27.95 -11.38 39.03
N GLU A 140 28.70 -10.39 39.52
CA GLU A 140 28.47 -8.98 39.19
C GLU A 140 28.67 -8.68 37.70
N GLU A 141 29.73 -9.21 37.09
CA GLU A 141 30.00 -8.96 35.68
C GLU A 141 28.95 -9.62 34.78
N THR A 142 28.52 -10.85 35.11
CA THR A 142 27.45 -11.54 34.37
C THR A 142 26.11 -10.83 34.55
N ALA A 143 25.79 -10.30 35.75
CA ALA A 143 24.62 -9.47 35.99
C ALA A 143 24.66 -8.18 35.15
N LYS A 144 25.78 -7.45 35.15
CA LYS A 144 25.98 -6.23 34.34
C LYS A 144 25.86 -6.52 32.84
N ARG A 145 26.38 -7.64 32.35
CA ARG A 145 26.23 -8.05 30.93
C ARG A 145 24.79 -8.43 30.59
N ALA A 146 24.09 -9.13 31.48
CA ALA A 146 22.69 -9.51 31.29
C ALA A 146 21.78 -8.27 31.22
N GLU A 147 22.03 -7.26 32.06
CA GLU A 147 21.29 -6.00 32.03
C GLU A 147 21.52 -5.20 30.73
N LYS A 148 22.78 -5.09 30.28
CA LYS A 148 23.11 -4.45 29.00
C LYS A 148 22.46 -5.16 27.81
N LEU A 149 22.42 -6.50 27.83
CA LEU A 149 21.78 -7.27 26.77
C LEU A 149 20.26 -7.02 26.76
N ARG A 150 19.60 -7.01 27.93
CA ARG A 150 18.17 -6.71 28.05
C ARG A 150 17.83 -5.34 27.48
N THR A 151 18.56 -4.30 27.90
CA THR A 151 18.32 -2.92 27.45
C THR A 151 18.54 -2.76 25.93
N GLU A 152 19.55 -3.39 25.34
CA GLU A 152 19.75 -3.35 23.88
C GLU A 152 18.65 -4.11 23.12
N THR A 153 18.24 -5.28 23.61
CA THR A 153 17.13 -6.04 22.98
C THR A 153 15.80 -5.28 23.04
N GLU A 154 15.52 -4.60 24.15
CA GLU A 154 14.33 -3.76 24.28
C GLU A 154 14.39 -2.56 23.32
N ARG A 155 15.54 -1.88 23.25
CA ARG A 155 15.75 -0.77 22.32
C ARG A 155 15.60 -1.20 20.86
N GLN A 156 16.08 -2.39 20.50
CA GLN A 156 15.94 -2.93 19.15
C GLN A 156 14.47 -3.26 18.85
N LYS A 157 13.76 -3.88 19.80
CA LYS A 157 12.32 -4.17 19.67
C LYS A 157 11.50 -2.88 19.51
N GLN A 158 11.77 -1.86 20.32
CA GLN A 158 11.11 -0.56 20.20
C GLN A 158 11.34 0.09 18.82
N LYS A 159 12.57 -0.02 18.26
CA LYS A 159 12.87 0.46 16.90
C LYS A 159 12.08 -0.31 15.84
N SER A 160 12.03 -1.64 15.92
CA SER A 160 11.27 -2.45 14.94
C SER A 160 9.77 -2.21 15.04
N ASP A 161 9.25 -2.04 16.24
CA ASP A 161 7.83 -1.76 16.47
C ASP A 161 7.46 -0.37 15.95
N ALA A 162 8.30 0.64 16.18
CA ALA A 162 8.12 1.98 15.62
C ALA A 162 8.13 1.99 14.08
N GLN A 163 9.04 1.25 13.45
CA GLN A 163 9.08 1.09 12.00
C GLN A 163 7.81 0.41 11.47
N ARG A 164 7.36 -0.65 12.14
CA ARG A 164 6.14 -1.37 11.78
C ARG A 164 4.91 -0.46 11.89
N MET A 165 4.80 0.30 12.97
CA MET A 165 3.71 1.28 13.15
C MET A 165 3.72 2.35 12.06
N ASP A 166 4.90 2.84 11.65
CA ASP A 166 5.00 3.85 10.59
C ASP A 166 4.56 3.29 9.23
N ILE A 167 4.89 2.04 8.91
CA ILE A 167 4.41 1.36 7.69
C ILE A 167 2.88 1.24 7.71
N VAL A 168 2.30 0.78 8.81
CA VAL A 168 0.84 0.64 8.96
C VAL A 168 0.16 2.00 8.82
N ARG A 169 0.67 3.03 9.50
CA ARG A 169 0.15 4.39 9.42
C ARG A 169 0.14 4.93 7.99
N ARG A 170 1.22 4.72 7.22
CA ARG A 170 1.27 5.15 5.80
C ARG A 170 0.28 4.39 4.93
N ALA A 171 0.11 3.09 5.15
CA ALA A 171 -0.86 2.28 4.42
C ALA A 171 -2.31 2.71 4.71
N GLU A 172 -2.63 3.03 5.97
CA GLU A 172 -3.95 3.55 6.35
C GLU A 172 -4.22 4.93 5.76
N GLN A 173 -3.22 5.81 5.78
CA GLN A 173 -3.34 7.15 5.21
C GLN A 173 -3.59 7.11 3.70
N ASP A 174 -3.00 6.15 2.99
CA ASP A 174 -3.25 5.96 1.56
C ASP A 174 -4.64 5.40 1.29
N ARG A 175 -5.09 4.45 2.11
CA ARG A 175 -6.44 3.87 2.01
C ARG A 175 -7.54 4.87 2.30
N LEU A 176 -7.37 5.73 3.31
CA LEU A 176 -8.40 6.69 3.73
C LEU A 176 -8.42 7.95 2.86
N GLY A 177 -7.41 8.18 2.03
CA GLY A 177 -7.30 9.40 1.24
C GLY A 177 -7.21 10.65 2.10
N SER A 178 -6.67 10.54 3.33
CA SER A 178 -6.65 11.65 4.28
C SER A 178 -5.98 12.88 3.69
N GLU A 179 -6.67 14.02 3.80
CA GLU A 179 -6.21 15.29 3.27
C GLU A 179 -4.96 15.77 4.00
N PHE A 180 -3.96 16.22 3.23
CA PHE A 180 -2.79 16.88 3.77
C PHE A 180 -3.12 18.36 3.99
N SER A 181 -3.05 18.79 5.24
CA SER A 181 -3.31 20.18 5.63
C SER A 181 -2.09 20.87 6.21
N GLY A 182 -2.00 22.18 5.96
CA GLY A 182 -1.00 23.07 6.56
C GLY A 182 0.02 23.61 5.56
N ASN A 183 0.83 24.56 6.01
CA ASN A 183 1.85 25.18 5.18
C ASN A 183 3.06 24.25 5.00
N MET A 184 3.37 23.85 3.77
CA MET A 184 4.49 22.97 3.43
C MET A 184 5.85 23.46 3.96
N LYS A 185 6.06 24.79 4.09
CA LYS A 185 7.28 25.37 4.68
C LYS A 185 7.40 25.16 6.20
N ALA A 186 6.30 24.88 6.88
CA ALA A 186 6.26 24.67 8.33
C ALA A 186 6.08 23.19 8.71
N MET A 187 5.91 22.29 7.73
CA MET A 187 5.74 20.86 8.01
C MET A 187 7.04 20.20 8.48
N ILE A 188 6.89 19.28 9.42
CA ILE A 188 7.97 18.41 9.93
C ILE A 188 8.38 17.37 8.88
N LYS A 189 9.62 16.85 9.01
CA LYS A 189 10.22 15.91 8.05
C LYS A 189 9.33 14.69 7.76
N SER A 190 8.73 14.09 8.79
CA SER A 190 7.89 12.89 8.64
C SER A 190 6.69 13.14 7.74
N LYS A 191 5.95 14.24 7.92
CA LYS A 191 4.81 14.58 7.06
C LYS A 191 5.23 14.87 5.61
N LEU A 192 6.41 15.48 5.40
CA LEU A 192 6.94 15.69 4.05
C LEU A 192 7.30 14.36 3.37
N ILE A 193 7.84 13.40 4.13
CA ILE A 193 8.09 12.04 3.64
C ILE A 193 6.77 11.35 3.27
N ASP A 194 5.72 11.49 4.07
CA ASP A 194 4.42 10.90 3.76
C ASP A 194 3.82 11.46 2.46
N ILE A 195 3.92 12.78 2.25
CA ILE A 195 3.50 13.41 1.00
C ILE A 195 4.35 12.91 -0.17
N ALA A 196 5.68 12.84 0.00
CA ALA A 196 6.58 12.34 -1.03
C ALA A 196 6.29 10.87 -1.37
N PHE A 197 6.00 10.04 -0.37
CA PHE A 197 5.61 8.64 -0.55
C PHE A 197 4.29 8.53 -1.34
N ALA A 198 3.27 9.31 -0.98
CA ALA A 198 1.99 9.34 -1.68
C ALA A 198 2.13 9.78 -3.16
N LEU A 199 3.03 10.73 -3.43
CA LEU A 199 3.35 11.20 -4.78
C LEU A 199 4.39 10.34 -5.51
N LYS A 200 4.90 9.27 -4.88
CA LYS A 200 5.99 8.42 -5.41
C LYS A 200 7.26 9.21 -5.77
N VAL A 201 7.54 10.28 -5.03
CA VAL A 201 8.76 11.08 -5.15
C VAL A 201 9.88 10.46 -4.30
N PRO A 202 11.12 10.35 -4.80
CA PRO A 202 12.25 9.83 -4.03
C PRO A 202 12.54 10.67 -2.78
N HIS A 203 12.51 10.02 -1.61
CA HIS A 203 12.63 10.66 -0.30
C HIS A 203 13.71 10.04 0.60
N GLU A 204 14.42 9.02 0.11
CA GLU A 204 15.54 8.38 0.82
C GLU A 204 16.66 9.39 1.07
N ASP A 205 17.13 9.45 2.33
CA ASP A 205 18.19 10.33 2.84
C ASP A 205 18.04 11.84 2.59
N ALA A 206 16.85 12.28 2.19
CA ALA A 206 16.59 13.67 1.88
C ALA A 206 16.58 14.54 3.15
N THR A 207 17.20 15.71 3.07
CA THR A 207 17.04 16.78 4.07
C THR A 207 15.67 17.45 3.89
N VAL A 208 15.18 18.14 4.92
CA VAL A 208 13.88 18.81 4.88
C VAL A 208 13.76 19.78 3.70
N ASP A 209 14.81 20.55 3.42
CA ASP A 209 14.79 21.52 2.32
C ASP A 209 14.82 20.85 0.94
N THR A 210 15.59 19.76 0.78
CA THR A 210 15.57 18.99 -0.47
C THR A 210 14.19 18.37 -0.74
N LEU A 211 13.48 17.89 0.30
CA LEU A 211 12.10 17.42 0.16
C LEU A 211 11.17 18.53 -0.29
N ARG A 212 11.25 19.72 0.33
CA ARG A 212 10.43 20.87 -0.06
C ARG A 212 10.68 21.28 -1.51
N ILE A 213 11.94 21.34 -1.94
CA ILE A 213 12.31 21.70 -3.31
C ILE A 213 11.73 20.67 -4.29
N ARG A 214 11.94 19.36 -4.04
CA ARG A 214 11.44 18.29 -4.91
C ARG A 214 9.91 18.27 -4.97
N LEU A 215 9.23 18.43 -3.85
CA LEU A 215 7.77 18.47 -3.79
C LEU A 215 7.21 19.68 -4.54
N ASN A 216 7.77 20.88 -4.34
CA ASN A 216 7.35 22.07 -5.11
C ASN A 216 7.54 21.85 -6.61
N ALA A 217 8.73 21.39 -7.03
CA ALA A 217 9.00 21.09 -8.43
C ALA A 217 7.99 20.09 -9.03
N HIS A 218 7.63 19.05 -8.27
CA HIS A 218 6.65 18.06 -8.70
C HIS A 218 5.24 18.65 -8.85
N PHE A 219 4.81 19.50 -7.90
CA PHE A 219 3.51 20.18 -7.98
C PHE A 219 3.46 21.27 -9.05
N ASP A 220 4.59 21.92 -9.35
CA ASP A 220 4.68 22.91 -10.42
C ASP A 220 4.66 22.24 -11.80
N ALA A 221 5.27 21.07 -11.95
CA ALA A 221 5.14 20.24 -13.14
C ALA A 221 3.73 19.65 -13.33
N ASN A 222 3.00 19.41 -12.24
CA ASN A 222 1.67 18.77 -12.24
C ASN A 222 0.61 19.65 -11.56
N PRO A 223 0.17 20.76 -12.20
CA PRO A 223 -0.76 21.70 -11.57
C PRO A 223 -2.14 21.10 -11.30
N ALA A 224 -2.53 20.01 -11.98
CA ALA A 224 -3.77 19.28 -11.72
C ALA A 224 -3.82 18.73 -10.28
N LEU A 225 -2.69 18.26 -9.75
CA LEU A 225 -2.60 17.70 -8.40
C LEU A 225 -2.92 18.74 -7.31
N LYS A 226 -2.68 20.03 -7.58
CA LYS A 226 -3.01 21.11 -6.62
C LYS A 226 -4.52 21.24 -6.38
N LYS A 227 -5.35 20.71 -7.28
CA LYS A 227 -6.82 20.73 -7.19
C LYS A 227 -7.41 19.44 -6.61
N GLU A 228 -6.59 18.42 -6.40
CA GLU A 228 -7.09 17.16 -5.83
C GLU A 228 -7.47 17.38 -4.35
N PRO A 229 -8.60 16.83 -3.88
CA PRO A 229 -9.05 17.00 -2.49
C PRO A 229 -7.97 16.64 -1.47
N ARG A 230 -7.15 15.62 -1.79
CA ARG A 230 -6.06 15.16 -0.94
C ARG A 230 -4.98 16.22 -0.67
N TYR A 231 -4.73 17.14 -1.61
CA TYR A 231 -3.63 18.11 -1.53
C TYR A 231 -4.11 19.56 -1.43
N ILE A 232 -5.41 19.81 -1.54
CA ILE A 232 -5.98 21.17 -1.57
C ILE A 232 -5.58 21.97 -0.31
N GLY A 233 -5.58 21.30 0.86
CA GLY A 233 -5.21 21.88 2.16
C GLY A 233 -3.74 22.28 2.30
N LEU A 234 -2.86 21.90 1.37
CA LEU A 234 -1.45 22.34 1.33
C LEU A 234 -1.30 23.72 0.69
N PHE A 235 -2.18 24.07 -0.25
CA PHE A 235 -2.09 25.28 -1.06
C PHE A 235 -3.12 26.33 -0.65
N GLU A 236 -4.28 25.88 -0.17
CA GLU A 236 -5.26 26.76 0.42
C GLU A 236 -4.72 27.29 1.74
N ARG A 237 -4.20 28.52 1.68
CA ARG A 237 -4.12 29.34 2.86
C ARG A 237 -5.55 29.56 3.31
N THR A 238 -5.96 28.78 4.31
CA THR A 238 -7.02 29.18 5.24
C THR A 238 -6.54 30.46 5.89
N ARG A 239 -6.72 31.58 5.17
CA ARG A 239 -6.86 32.87 5.81
C ARG A 239 -8.04 32.61 6.74
N LYS A 240 -7.76 32.46 8.03
CA LYS A 240 -8.79 32.61 9.05
C LYS A 240 -9.40 33.96 8.71
N ARG A 241 -10.52 33.95 8.00
CA ARG A 241 -11.33 35.14 7.88
C ARG A 241 -11.58 35.46 9.34
N LYS A 242 -11.07 36.60 9.77
CA LYS A 242 -11.44 37.18 11.03
C LYS A 242 -12.95 37.20 10.94
N ASP A 243 -13.61 36.29 11.66
CA ASP A 243 -15.05 36.22 11.64
C ASP A 243 -15.51 37.66 11.84
N PRO A 244 -16.42 38.17 10.98
CA PRO A 244 -16.92 39.53 11.15
C PRO A 244 -17.30 39.67 12.62
N PRO A 245 -16.88 40.74 13.32
CA PRO A 245 -17.09 40.89 14.75
C PRO A 245 -18.51 40.44 15.07
N GLN A 246 -18.65 39.30 15.74
CA GLN A 246 -19.96 38.88 16.21
C GLN A 246 -20.37 40.00 17.15
N GLU A 247 -21.36 40.79 16.73
CA GLU A 247 -21.97 41.76 17.62
C GLU A 247 -22.52 40.95 18.80
N ASP A 248 -21.86 41.12 19.95
CA ASP A 248 -22.25 40.65 21.29
C ASP A 248 -23.70 41.09 21.60
N THR A 249 -24.69 40.40 21.05
CA THR A 249 -26.12 40.74 21.28
C THR A 249 -26.76 39.84 22.33
N THR A 250 -26.00 38.96 22.99
CA THR A 250 -26.56 38.10 24.05
C THR A 250 -25.54 37.80 25.14
N ARG A 251 -25.08 38.84 25.83
CA ARG A 251 -24.56 38.68 27.20
C ARG A 251 -25.72 38.27 28.12
N LEU A 252 -26.03 36.99 28.17
CA LEU A 252 -26.69 36.44 29.35
C LEU A 252 -25.70 36.53 30.52
N PRO A 253 -26.14 36.97 31.71
CA PRO A 253 -25.29 37.07 32.88
C PRO A 253 -24.69 35.70 33.22
N PRO A 254 -23.43 35.65 33.68
CA PRO A 254 -22.80 34.39 34.05
C PRO A 254 -23.63 33.72 35.16
N PRO A 255 -23.92 32.41 35.04
CA PRO A 255 -24.53 31.67 36.14
C PRO A 255 -23.61 31.75 37.36
N PRO A 256 -24.17 31.88 38.57
CA PRO A 256 -23.39 31.99 39.80
C PRO A 256 -22.45 30.78 39.93
N PRO A 257 -21.24 30.98 40.48
CA PRO A 257 -20.26 29.91 40.63
C PRO A 257 -20.86 28.79 41.48
N ALA A 258 -21.03 27.62 40.87
CA ALA A 258 -21.34 26.41 41.61
C ALA A 258 -20.20 26.17 42.60
N PHE A 259 -20.54 26.16 43.90
CA PHE A 259 -19.63 25.83 44.99
C PHE A 259 -18.95 24.49 44.67
N GLN A 260 -17.69 24.57 44.26
CA GLN A 260 -16.84 23.40 44.11
C GLN A 260 -16.51 22.93 45.52
N SER A 261 -17.23 21.91 45.99
CA SER A 261 -16.86 21.14 47.17
C SER A 261 -15.53 20.45 46.88
N HIS A 262 -14.43 21.04 47.34
CA HIS A 262 -13.13 20.40 47.35
C HIS A 262 -13.20 19.10 48.16
N PRO A 263 -12.89 17.93 47.57
CA PRO A 263 -12.73 16.72 48.36
C PRO A 263 -11.49 16.88 49.25
N LEU A 264 -11.69 16.70 50.56
CA LEU A 264 -10.63 16.65 51.57
C LEU A 264 -9.57 15.62 51.14
N ALA A 265 -8.35 16.09 50.90
CA ALA A 265 -7.19 15.24 50.69
C ALA A 265 -6.85 14.51 51.99
N MET A 266 -7.01 13.19 52.00
CA MET A 266 -6.54 12.34 53.10
C MET A 266 -5.04 12.06 52.91
N PRO A 267 -4.18 12.33 53.90
CA PRO A 267 -2.76 11.96 53.86
C PRO A 267 -2.60 10.44 54.07
N GLY A 268 -2.41 9.71 52.97
CA GLY A 268 -2.19 8.27 52.96
C GLY A 268 -0.70 7.90 53.04
N THR A 269 -0.26 7.66 54.28
CA THR A 269 0.75 6.68 54.73
C THR A 269 1.94 6.34 53.82
N SER A 270 3.11 6.82 54.26
CA SER A 270 4.43 6.23 54.01
C SER A 270 4.42 4.72 54.29
N SER A 271 4.67 3.90 53.27
CA SER A 271 5.03 2.49 53.47
C SER A 271 6.54 2.35 53.28
N LEU A 272 7.20 2.11 54.41
CA LEU A 272 8.61 1.88 54.61
C LEU A 272 8.82 0.37 54.43
N LEU A 273 9.53 -0.07 53.39
CA LEU A 273 9.95 -1.46 53.26
C LEU A 273 11.44 -1.54 52.91
N LEU A 274 12.10 -2.37 53.71
CA LEU A 274 13.50 -2.76 53.72
C LEU A 274 13.95 -3.45 52.43
#